data_AF-A0A934FRD9-F1
#
_entry.id   AF-A0A934FRD9-F1
#
_cell.length_a   1.000
_cell.length_b   1.000
_cell.length_c   1.000
_cell.angle_alpha   90.00
_cell.angle_beta   90.00
_cell.angle_gamma   90.00
#
_symmetry.space_group_name_H-M   'P 1'
#
loop_
_entity.id
_entity.type
_entity.pdbx_description
1 polymer ?
#
loop_
_entity_poly.entity_id
_entity_poly.type
_entity_poly.pdbx_seq_one_letter_code
_entity_poly.pdbx_strand_id
1 'polypeptide(L)'
;MRALILEADPAMTEESKWLGTPVWSHHGIVCTGEAYAKVVKLTFACGAHVPDPSRLFNSSLAGDTRRAIDIHEGEEVDAGAFKALVKAAVARNGAPTKAAEPVGRGAKAAKLLAGGNPQIAKGDGDEPVQAYIAAMPDWKREVGRRLDELIVRTVPGLRKAVRWNSPFYGVEGQGWFLGFHVFTRYVKVTFFRGTLLRPVPPGGTGKDARWIDIHEDDIDEAQMATWVGQAAALPGWGS
;
A
#
# COMPACT_ATOMS: atom_id res chain seq x y z
N MET A 1 -20.12 2.70 19.02
CA MET A 1 -19.10 3.18 18.05
C MET A 1 -19.66 3.50 16.67
N ARG A 2 -20.26 2.55 15.94
CA ARG A 2 -20.84 2.78 14.59
C ARG A 2 -21.67 4.07 14.47
N ALA A 3 -22.63 4.29 15.39
CA ALA A 3 -23.46 5.50 15.39
C ALA A 3 -22.62 6.79 15.46
N LEU A 4 -21.60 6.82 16.33
CA LEU A 4 -20.72 7.98 16.46
C LEU A 4 -19.88 8.25 15.20
N ILE A 5 -19.50 7.20 14.46
CA ILE A 5 -18.76 7.33 13.19
C ILE A 5 -19.65 7.97 12.13
N LEU A 6 -20.88 7.50 11.98
CA LEU A 6 -21.85 8.03 11.01
C LEU A 6 -22.35 9.44 11.39
N GLU A 7 -22.44 9.75 12.68
CA GLU A 7 -22.76 11.10 13.16
C GLU A 7 -21.59 12.09 12.98
N ALA A 8 -20.35 11.61 13.00
CA ALA A 8 -19.18 12.46 12.77
C ALA A 8 -19.14 12.97 11.33
N ASP A 9 -19.62 12.16 10.39
CA ASP A 9 -19.66 12.48 8.97
C ASP A 9 -20.86 11.81 8.27
N PRO A 10 -21.94 12.57 7.96
CA PRO A 10 -23.12 12.04 7.30
C PRO A 10 -22.90 11.49 5.89
N ALA A 11 -21.77 11.85 5.23
CA ALA A 11 -21.41 11.34 3.91
C ALA A 11 -20.56 10.05 3.97
N MET A 12 -20.31 9.53 5.16
CA MET A 12 -19.53 8.31 5.36
C MET A 12 -20.19 7.11 4.67
N THR A 13 -19.42 6.43 3.83
CA THR A 13 -19.81 5.15 3.23
C THR A 13 -19.43 4.01 4.17
N GLU A 14 -20.41 3.18 4.53
CA GLU A 14 -20.22 1.97 5.33
C GLU A 14 -20.34 0.73 4.46
N GLU A 15 -19.32 -0.11 4.49
CA GLU A 15 -19.27 -1.37 3.77
C GLU A 15 -18.79 -2.50 4.69
N SER A 16 -19.12 -3.74 4.32
CA SER A 16 -18.52 -4.92 4.95
C SER A 16 -17.49 -5.52 3.98
N LYS A 17 -16.24 -5.64 4.41
CA LYS A 17 -15.12 -6.20 3.62
C LYS A 17 -14.42 -7.27 4.46
N TRP A 18 -13.65 -8.16 3.83
CA TRP A 18 -12.77 -9.12 4.54
C TRP A 18 -13.50 -9.92 5.64
N LEU A 19 -14.28 -10.93 5.24
CA LEU A 19 -14.99 -11.83 6.17
C LEU A 19 -15.93 -11.10 7.16
N GLY A 20 -16.61 -10.05 6.70
CA GLY A 20 -17.64 -9.38 7.49
C GLY A 20 -17.17 -8.12 8.24
N THR A 21 -15.90 -7.75 8.15
CA THR A 21 -15.31 -6.60 8.84
C THR A 21 -15.96 -5.29 8.36
N PRO A 22 -16.61 -4.52 9.25
CA PRO A 22 -17.11 -3.20 8.90
C PRO A 22 -15.96 -2.25 8.57
N VAL A 23 -16.13 -1.52 7.46
CA VAL A 23 -15.20 -0.53 6.94
C VAL A 23 -15.97 0.76 6.67
N TRP A 24 -15.46 1.86 7.21
CA TRP A 24 -16.00 3.20 6.96
C TRP A 24 -15.04 4.00 6.08
N SER A 25 -15.57 4.63 5.04
CA SER A 25 -14.78 5.35 4.04
C SER A 25 -15.43 6.66 3.60
N HIS A 26 -14.61 7.66 3.37
CA HIS A 26 -14.94 8.90 2.69
C HIS A 26 -13.62 9.46 2.14
N HIS A 27 -13.53 9.63 0.82
CA HIS A 27 -12.28 9.94 0.11
C HIS A 27 -11.14 8.93 0.34
N GLY A 28 -11.49 7.67 0.64
CA GLY A 28 -10.56 6.62 1.07
C GLY A 28 -11.02 5.96 2.37
N ILE A 29 -10.37 4.87 2.79
CA ILE A 29 -10.71 4.18 4.04
C ILE A 29 -10.37 5.10 5.22
N VAL A 30 -11.35 5.36 6.09
CA VAL A 30 -11.17 6.15 7.32
C VAL A 30 -10.74 5.21 8.43
N CYS A 31 -11.57 4.20 8.72
CA CYS A 31 -11.25 3.18 9.70
C CYS A 31 -11.96 1.84 9.44
N THR A 32 -11.40 0.78 10.01
CA THR A 32 -12.02 -0.55 10.11
C THR A 32 -12.47 -0.81 11.55
N GLY A 33 -13.48 -1.65 11.73
CA GLY A 33 -13.94 -2.10 13.04
C GLY A 33 -13.82 -3.61 13.18
N GLU A 34 -13.09 -4.06 14.18
CA GLU A 34 -12.88 -5.48 14.45
C GLU A 34 -13.29 -5.79 15.89
N ALA A 35 -14.09 -6.83 16.08
CA ALA A 35 -14.46 -7.32 17.40
C ALA A 35 -13.56 -8.49 17.79
N TYR A 36 -12.83 -8.34 18.89
CA TYR A 36 -12.04 -9.38 19.51
C TYR A 36 -12.66 -9.78 20.85
N ALA A 37 -12.22 -10.90 21.43
CA ALA A 37 -12.78 -11.44 22.67
C ALA A 37 -12.78 -10.46 23.86
N LYS A 38 -11.92 -9.43 23.86
CA LYS A 38 -11.77 -8.49 24.98
C LYS A 38 -11.89 -7.01 24.59
N VAL A 39 -11.86 -6.71 23.29
CA VAL A 39 -11.82 -5.32 22.79
C VAL A 39 -12.57 -5.20 21.48
N VAL A 40 -13.17 -4.03 21.27
CA VAL A 40 -13.53 -3.56 19.94
C VAL A 40 -12.39 -2.67 19.46
N LYS A 41 -11.73 -3.09 18.37
CA LYS A 41 -10.63 -2.37 17.77
C LYS A 41 -11.13 -1.51 16.62
N LEU A 42 -10.82 -0.22 16.65
CA LEU A 42 -10.96 0.69 15.52
C LEU A 42 -9.59 1.04 14.97
N THR A 43 -9.26 0.58 13.76
CA THR A 43 -7.97 0.88 13.12
C THR A 43 -8.16 1.99 12.09
N PHE A 44 -7.47 3.12 12.27
CA PHE A 44 -7.53 4.24 11.34
C PHE A 44 -6.41 4.11 10.30
N ALA A 45 -6.79 4.09 9.01
CA ALA A 45 -5.86 3.78 7.91
C ALA A 45 -4.70 4.78 7.82
N CYS A 46 -4.98 6.06 8.06
CA CYS A 46 -3.97 7.12 8.16
C CYS A 46 -3.78 7.62 9.59
N GLY A 47 -4.08 6.79 10.61
CA GLY A 47 -4.16 7.19 12.01
C GLY A 47 -2.93 7.92 12.55
N ALA A 48 -1.72 7.60 12.08
CA ALA A 48 -0.48 8.30 12.48
C ALA A 48 -0.46 9.79 12.09
N HIS A 49 -1.22 10.17 11.08
CA HIS A 49 -1.30 11.53 10.54
C HIS A 49 -2.55 12.30 11.00
N VAL A 50 -3.38 11.69 11.85
CA VAL A 50 -4.59 12.32 12.39
C VAL A 50 -4.24 12.97 13.74
N PRO A 51 -4.47 14.29 13.93
CA PRO A 51 -4.29 14.92 15.23
C PRO A 51 -5.12 14.21 16.31
N ASP A 52 -4.49 13.89 17.44
CA ASP A 52 -5.13 13.22 18.57
C ASP A 52 -4.79 13.91 19.89
N PRO A 53 -5.31 15.13 20.13
CA PRO A 53 -5.01 15.91 21.33
C PRO A 53 -5.55 15.25 22.60
N SER A 54 -6.63 14.47 22.49
CA SER A 54 -7.24 13.71 23.60
C SER A 54 -6.57 12.37 23.85
N ARG A 55 -5.58 11.98 23.03
CA ARG A 55 -4.80 10.74 23.14
C ARG A 55 -5.69 9.48 23.17
N LEU A 56 -6.68 9.44 22.29
CA LEU A 56 -7.59 8.29 22.14
C LEU A 56 -6.89 7.07 21.54
N PHE A 57 -5.86 7.26 20.71
CA PHE A 57 -5.09 6.13 20.21
C PHE A 57 -4.28 5.49 21.35
N ASN A 58 -4.55 4.21 21.61
CA ASN A 58 -3.88 3.42 22.65
C ASN A 58 -3.19 2.16 22.08
N SER A 59 -3.36 1.88 20.78
CA SER A 59 -2.89 0.67 20.12
C SER A 59 -2.26 0.99 18.77
N SER A 60 -1.34 0.13 18.32
CA SER A 60 -0.58 0.32 17.08
C SER A 60 0.16 1.66 16.98
N LEU A 61 0.66 2.19 18.11
CA LEU A 61 1.22 3.55 18.20
C LEU A 61 2.60 3.73 17.57
N ALA A 62 3.36 2.64 17.39
CA ALA A 62 4.70 2.67 16.83
C ALA A 62 4.74 2.75 15.30
N GLY A 63 3.59 2.63 14.62
CA GLY A 63 3.50 2.71 13.17
C GLY A 63 3.46 4.16 12.66
N ASP A 64 4.04 4.38 11.48
CA ASP A 64 4.04 5.63 10.70
C ASP A 64 2.77 5.88 9.90
N THR A 65 1.95 4.84 9.68
CA THR A 65 0.80 4.90 8.78
C THR A 65 -0.51 4.84 9.57
N ARG A 66 -0.70 3.76 10.34
CA ARG A 66 -1.93 3.47 11.08
C ARG A 66 -1.77 3.65 12.58
N ARG A 67 -2.86 4.01 13.25
CA ARG A 67 -3.02 3.91 14.70
C ARG A 67 -4.40 3.34 15.01
N ALA A 68 -4.53 2.71 16.16
CA ALA A 68 -5.75 2.02 16.56
C ALA A 68 -6.21 2.44 17.96
N ILE A 69 -7.51 2.28 18.18
CA ILE A 69 -8.15 2.38 19.48
C ILE A 69 -8.68 0.99 19.81
N ASP A 70 -8.12 0.38 20.85
CA ASP A 70 -8.66 -0.82 21.48
C ASP A 70 -9.59 -0.37 22.61
N ILE A 71 -10.89 -0.58 22.43
CA ILE A 71 -11.94 -0.17 23.38
C ILE A 71 -12.36 -1.41 24.16
N HIS A 72 -12.19 -1.38 25.48
CA HIS A 72 -12.60 -2.50 26.33
C HIS A 72 -14.10 -2.48 26.63
N GLU A 73 -14.65 -3.64 26.97
CA GLU A 73 -16.03 -3.74 27.45
C GLU A 73 -16.25 -2.85 28.68
N GLY A 74 -17.27 -2.00 28.65
CA GLY A 74 -17.58 -1.06 29.73
C GLY A 74 -16.74 0.22 29.74
N GLU A 75 -15.81 0.39 28.80
CA GLU A 75 -15.01 1.62 28.68
C GLU A 75 -15.85 2.78 28.14
N GLU A 76 -15.85 3.90 28.86
CA GLU A 76 -16.49 5.13 28.39
C GLU A 76 -15.58 5.85 27.39
N VAL A 77 -16.05 5.94 26.14
CA VAL A 77 -15.38 6.72 25.10
C VAL A 77 -16.00 8.12 25.08
N ASP A 78 -15.16 9.16 25.21
CA ASP A 78 -15.58 10.54 25.00
C ASP A 78 -16.10 10.71 23.56
N ALA A 79 -17.43 10.83 23.45
CA ALA A 79 -18.10 10.92 22.16
C ALA A 79 -17.71 12.16 21.36
N GLY A 80 -17.40 13.28 22.04
CA GLY A 80 -16.98 14.53 21.40
C GLY A 80 -15.57 14.40 20.82
N ALA A 81 -14.63 13.91 21.62
CA ALA A 81 -13.26 13.67 21.19
C ALA A 81 -13.19 12.61 20.08
N PHE A 82 -13.98 11.54 20.20
CA PHE A 82 -14.03 10.49 19.17
C PHE A 82 -14.57 11.01 17.83
N LYS A 83 -15.67 11.79 17.83
CA LYS A 83 -16.18 12.41 16.61
C LYS A 83 -15.20 13.39 16.00
N ALA A 84 -14.49 14.17 16.82
CA ALA A 84 -13.44 15.08 16.35
C ALA A 84 -12.30 14.32 15.66
N LEU A 85 -11.89 13.18 16.21
CA LEU A 85 -10.89 12.29 15.61
C LEU A 85 -11.36 11.73 14.25
N VAL A 86 -12.61 11.27 14.15
CA VAL A 86 -13.18 10.76 12.89
C VAL A 86 -13.24 11.87 11.84
N LYS A 87 -13.70 13.08 12.19
CA LYS A 87 -13.71 14.24 11.28
C LYS A 87 -12.31 14.59 10.79
N ALA A 88 -11.31 14.55 11.68
CA ALA A 88 -9.93 14.81 11.31
C ALA A 88 -9.38 13.72 10.36
N ALA A 89 -9.79 12.46 10.54
CA ALA A 89 -9.43 11.37 9.64
C ALA A 89 -10.09 11.51 8.25
N VAL A 90 -11.36 11.89 8.18
CA VAL A 90 -12.05 12.21 6.92
C VAL A 90 -11.37 13.38 6.22
N ALA A 91 -11.08 14.47 6.95
CA ALA A 91 -10.38 15.62 6.39
C ALA A 91 -8.98 15.25 5.87
N ARG A 92 -8.29 14.32 6.53
CA ARG A 92 -6.99 13.80 6.07
C ARG A 92 -7.08 13.01 4.77
N ASN A 93 -8.19 12.30 4.55
CA ASN A 93 -8.48 11.55 3.32
C ASN A 93 -8.93 12.46 2.17
N GLY A 94 -9.77 13.46 2.47
CA GLY A 94 -10.31 14.41 1.48
C GLY A 94 -9.38 15.58 1.16
N ALA A 95 -8.40 15.86 2.01
CA ALA A 95 -7.34 16.80 1.68
C ALA A 95 -6.61 16.29 0.44
N PRO A 96 -6.47 17.09 -0.64
CA PRO A 96 -5.52 16.75 -1.69
C PRO A 96 -4.20 16.49 -0.96
N THR A 97 -3.61 15.31 -1.14
CA THR A 97 -2.19 15.12 -0.84
C THR A 97 -1.53 16.33 -1.46
N LYS A 98 -1.01 17.23 -0.62
CA LYS A 98 -0.46 18.52 -1.02
C LYS A 98 0.25 18.29 -2.35
N ALA A 99 -0.28 18.84 -3.45
CA ALA A 99 0.47 18.89 -4.68
C ALA A 99 1.83 19.46 -4.27
N ALA A 100 2.90 18.76 -4.61
CA ALA A 100 4.23 19.22 -4.30
C ALA A 100 4.40 20.59 -4.99
N GLU A 101 4.18 21.68 -4.26
CA GLU A 101 4.86 22.93 -4.56
C GLU A 101 6.37 22.64 -4.54
N PRO A 102 7.13 23.29 -5.42
CA PRO A 102 8.48 22.87 -5.76
C PRO A 102 9.30 22.76 -4.48
N VAL A 103 9.95 21.60 -4.29
CA VAL A 103 10.77 21.31 -3.11
C VAL A 103 11.91 22.31 -3.02
N GLY A 104 11.65 23.40 -2.32
CA GLY A 104 12.64 24.26 -1.70
C GLY A 104 13.09 23.64 -0.39
N ARG A 105 14.13 22.79 -0.48
CA ARG A 105 15.10 22.40 0.57
C ARG A 105 14.53 21.87 1.91
N GLY A 106 14.56 20.55 2.09
CA GLY A 106 14.69 20.03 3.46
C GLY A 106 14.48 18.53 3.74
N ALA A 107 13.74 17.77 2.92
CA ALA A 107 13.76 16.31 3.01
C ALA A 107 14.79 15.78 2.01
N LYS A 108 15.84 15.09 2.46
CA LYS A 108 16.79 14.45 1.55
C LYS A 108 15.98 13.51 0.65
N ALA A 109 15.87 13.83 -0.64
CA ALA A 109 15.41 12.90 -1.65
C ALA A 109 16.11 11.56 -1.42
N ALA A 110 15.34 10.46 -1.42
CA ALA A 110 15.92 9.14 -1.23
C ALA A 110 17.09 9.00 -2.20
N LYS A 111 18.27 8.67 -1.65
CA LYS A 111 19.50 8.63 -2.42
C LYS A 111 19.31 7.63 -3.56
N LEU A 112 19.73 7.98 -4.77
CA LEU A 112 19.75 7.01 -5.87
C LEU A 112 21.06 6.21 -5.81
N LEU A 113 20.96 4.90 -5.99
CA LEU A 113 22.11 4.02 -6.22
C LEU A 113 22.68 4.27 -7.62
N ALA A 114 23.89 3.75 -7.85
CA ALA A 114 24.44 3.66 -9.20
C ALA A 114 23.45 2.91 -10.11
N GLY A 115 23.12 3.48 -11.27
CA GLY A 115 22.09 2.96 -12.17
C GLY A 115 20.69 3.55 -11.96
N GLY A 116 20.52 4.51 -11.06
CA GLY A 116 19.27 5.29 -10.91
C GLY A 116 18.21 4.65 -10.01
N ASN A 117 18.50 3.51 -9.39
CA ASN A 117 17.57 2.83 -8.49
C ASN A 117 17.41 3.56 -7.16
N PRO A 118 16.18 3.83 -6.68
CA PRO A 118 15.96 4.38 -5.35
C PRO A 118 16.60 3.52 -4.24
N GLN A 119 17.36 4.15 -3.34
CA GLN A 119 17.87 3.52 -2.13
C GLN A 119 16.81 3.63 -1.03
N ILE A 120 16.07 2.55 -0.83
CA ILE A 120 15.01 2.45 0.17
C ILE A 120 15.33 1.29 1.10
N ALA A 121 15.22 1.53 2.41
CA ALA A 121 15.45 0.52 3.42
C ALA A 121 14.50 -0.67 3.22
N LYS A 122 14.97 -1.86 3.61
CA LYS A 122 14.13 -3.05 3.67
C LYS A 122 12.95 -2.78 4.60
N GLY A 123 11.73 -3.04 4.12
CA GLY A 123 10.50 -2.87 4.89
C GLY A 123 9.40 -3.76 4.36
N ASP A 124 8.41 -4.06 5.19
CA ASP A 124 7.21 -4.80 4.82
C ASP A 124 6.01 -3.86 4.75
N GLY A 125 5.03 -4.20 3.92
CA GLY A 125 3.84 -3.40 3.70
C GLY A 125 3.95 -2.42 2.54
N ASP A 126 2.91 -1.59 2.42
CA ASP A 126 2.72 -0.67 1.29
C ASP A 126 3.63 0.56 1.37
N GLU A 127 3.79 1.14 2.56
CA GLU A 127 4.55 2.36 2.77
C GLU A 127 5.98 2.34 2.18
N PRO A 128 6.84 1.32 2.40
CA PRO A 128 8.17 1.30 1.79
C PRO A 128 8.12 1.18 0.25
N VAL A 129 7.08 0.55 -0.30
CA VAL A 129 6.87 0.47 -1.75
C VAL A 129 6.43 1.83 -2.29
N GLN A 130 5.54 2.54 -1.61
CA GLN A 130 5.15 3.91 -2.00
C GLN A 130 6.32 4.88 -1.90
N ALA A 131 7.16 4.76 -0.86
CA ALA A 131 8.37 5.55 -0.74
C ALA A 131 9.35 5.27 -1.89
N TYR A 132 9.46 4.01 -2.32
CA TYR A 132 10.24 3.65 -3.49
C TYR A 132 9.69 4.29 -4.76
N ILE A 133 8.38 4.16 -5.02
CA ILE A 133 7.72 4.74 -6.20
C ILE A 133 7.90 6.26 -6.23
N ALA A 134 7.66 6.94 -5.11
CA ALA A 134 7.86 8.39 -4.99
C ALA A 134 9.30 8.83 -5.28
N ALA A 135 10.28 7.98 -4.97
CA ALA A 135 11.69 8.23 -5.22
C ALA A 135 12.14 7.85 -6.64
N MET A 136 11.31 7.18 -7.45
CA MET A 136 11.66 6.87 -8.83
C MET A 136 11.84 8.17 -9.64
N PRO A 137 12.89 8.24 -10.49
CA PRO A 137 13.17 9.42 -11.29
C PRO A 137 12.25 9.50 -12.52
N ASP A 138 11.88 10.73 -12.89
CA ASP A 138 11.25 11.09 -14.16
C ASP A 138 9.99 10.25 -14.48
N TRP A 139 9.82 9.86 -15.74
CA TRP A 139 8.72 9.02 -16.24
C TRP A 139 8.60 7.67 -15.54
N LYS A 140 9.68 7.18 -14.91
CA LYS A 140 9.68 5.88 -14.23
C LYS A 140 8.78 5.89 -13.00
N ARG A 141 8.56 7.05 -12.38
CA ARG A 141 7.60 7.21 -11.28
C ARG A 141 6.18 6.87 -11.70
N GLU A 142 5.78 7.36 -12.86
CA GLU A 142 4.45 7.10 -13.40
C GLU A 142 4.29 5.61 -13.78
N VAL A 143 5.33 5.01 -14.36
CA VAL A 143 5.36 3.56 -14.60
C VAL A 143 5.24 2.77 -13.29
N GLY A 144 5.98 3.16 -12.24
CA GLY A 144 5.89 2.55 -10.91
C GLY A 144 4.49 2.63 -10.30
N ARG A 145 3.84 3.80 -10.41
CA ARG A 145 2.46 4.03 -9.96
C ARG A 145 1.47 3.13 -10.70
N ARG A 146 1.54 3.10 -12.04
CA ARG A 146 0.66 2.27 -12.89
C ARG A 146 0.84 0.78 -12.62
N LEU A 147 2.08 0.32 -12.44
CA LEU A 147 2.37 -1.07 -12.06
C LEU A 147 1.74 -1.42 -10.72
N ASP A 148 1.96 -0.60 -9.69
CA ASP A 148 1.42 -0.85 -8.34
C ASP A 148 -0.11 -0.94 -8.36
N GLU A 149 -0.78 0.04 -8.96
CA GLU A 149 -2.24 0.07 -9.08
C GLU A 149 -2.80 -1.14 -9.82
N LEU A 150 -2.17 -1.52 -10.93
CA LEU A 150 -2.55 -2.68 -11.72
C LEU A 150 -2.39 -3.96 -10.91
N ILE A 151 -1.27 -4.13 -10.21
CA ILE A 151 -0.98 -5.31 -9.40
C ILE A 151 -1.99 -5.44 -8.25
N VAL A 152 -2.24 -4.35 -7.51
CA VAL A 152 -3.22 -4.29 -6.41
C VAL A 152 -4.63 -4.61 -6.91
N ARG A 153 -5.03 -4.05 -8.06
CA ARG A 153 -6.34 -4.31 -8.65
C ARG A 153 -6.50 -5.77 -9.11
N THR A 154 -5.43 -6.38 -9.60
CA THR A 154 -5.46 -7.75 -10.14
C THR A 154 -5.45 -8.81 -9.04
N VAL A 155 -4.77 -8.54 -7.92
CA VAL A 155 -4.59 -9.52 -6.83
C VAL A 155 -5.02 -8.91 -5.49
N PRO A 156 -6.33 -8.98 -5.15
CA PRO A 156 -6.81 -8.53 -3.85
C PRO A 156 -6.13 -9.30 -2.71
N GLY A 157 -5.72 -8.59 -1.65
CA GLY A 157 -5.08 -9.20 -0.48
C GLY A 157 -3.61 -9.57 -0.67
N LEU A 158 -2.95 -9.07 -1.73
CA LEU A 158 -1.51 -9.24 -1.90
C LEU A 158 -0.71 -8.61 -0.75
N ARG A 159 0.52 -9.12 -0.55
CA ARG A 159 1.53 -8.52 0.33
C ARG A 159 2.58 -7.77 -0.48
N LYS A 160 3.05 -6.66 0.08
CA LYS A 160 4.11 -5.81 -0.47
C LYS A 160 5.31 -5.78 0.46
N ALA A 161 6.50 -5.61 -0.11
CA ALA A 161 7.71 -5.35 0.65
C ALA A 161 8.76 -4.66 -0.21
N VAL A 162 9.71 -3.98 0.41
CA VAL A 162 11.00 -3.65 -0.21
C VAL A 162 12.03 -4.67 0.26
N ARG A 163 12.72 -5.28 -0.70
CA ARG A 163 13.84 -6.21 -0.49
C ARG A 163 14.96 -5.85 -1.45
N TRP A 164 16.20 -5.76 -0.94
CA TRP A 164 17.38 -5.33 -1.69
C TRP A 164 17.13 -4.06 -2.55
N ASN A 165 16.52 -3.03 -1.95
CA ASN A 165 16.14 -1.78 -2.62
C ASN A 165 15.22 -1.98 -3.83
N SER A 166 14.33 -2.97 -3.81
CA SER A 166 13.39 -3.23 -4.90
C SER A 166 12.02 -3.57 -4.32
N PRO A 167 10.91 -3.11 -4.91
CA PRO A 167 9.57 -3.57 -4.56
C PRO A 167 9.34 -5.02 -4.94
N PHE A 168 8.71 -5.76 -4.03
CA PHE A 168 8.30 -7.16 -4.16
C PHE A 168 6.82 -7.29 -3.83
N TYR A 169 6.15 -8.15 -4.60
CA TYR A 169 4.73 -8.45 -4.48
C TYR A 169 4.54 -9.95 -4.34
N GLY A 170 3.68 -10.35 -3.42
CA GLY A 170 3.49 -11.74 -3.05
C GLY A 170 2.09 -12.03 -2.57
N VAL A 171 1.82 -13.30 -2.29
CA VAL A 171 0.61 -13.75 -1.59
C VAL A 171 1.06 -14.45 -0.31
N GLU A 172 0.31 -14.25 0.78
CA GLU A 172 0.60 -14.92 2.05
C GLU A 172 0.53 -16.45 1.87
N GLY A 173 1.51 -17.16 2.42
CA GLY A 173 1.63 -18.62 2.24
C GLY A 173 2.10 -19.09 0.86
N GLN A 174 2.22 -18.21 -0.15
CA GLN A 174 2.65 -18.59 -1.51
C GLN A 174 3.94 -17.90 -1.96
N GLY A 175 4.67 -17.21 -1.10
CA GLY A 175 5.93 -16.58 -1.52
C GLY A 175 5.74 -15.28 -2.32
N TRP A 176 6.80 -14.82 -2.97
CA TRP A 176 6.81 -13.62 -3.80
C TRP A 176 6.65 -14.03 -5.26
N PHE A 177 5.76 -13.40 -6.03
CA PHE A 177 5.53 -13.78 -7.42
C PHE A 177 6.15 -12.80 -8.43
N LEU A 178 6.30 -11.53 -8.05
CA LEU A 178 7.07 -10.56 -8.84
C LEU A 178 7.87 -9.56 -7.99
N GLY A 179 8.80 -8.88 -8.63
CA GLY A 179 9.39 -7.63 -8.15
C GLY A 179 9.84 -6.76 -9.31
N PHE A 180 10.09 -5.48 -9.06
CA PHE A 180 10.64 -4.59 -10.08
C PHE A 180 11.81 -3.75 -9.60
N HIS A 181 12.64 -3.32 -10.54
CA HIS A 181 13.87 -2.57 -10.28
C HIS A 181 14.05 -1.46 -11.32
N VAL A 182 14.47 -0.29 -10.87
CA VAL A 182 14.76 0.84 -11.75
C VAL A 182 16.19 0.76 -12.26
N PHE A 183 16.35 0.82 -13.58
CA PHE A 183 17.63 1.03 -14.26
C PHE A 183 17.63 2.40 -14.92
N THR A 184 18.80 2.86 -15.38
CA THR A 184 18.96 4.18 -16.02
C THR A 184 17.99 4.37 -17.19
N ARG A 185 17.77 3.33 -18.00
CA ARG A 185 17.01 3.40 -19.26
C ARG A 185 15.63 2.76 -19.23
N TYR A 186 15.34 1.90 -18.26
CA TYR A 186 14.10 1.13 -18.20
C TYR A 186 13.71 0.77 -16.77
N VAL A 187 12.46 0.35 -16.57
CA VAL A 187 12.00 -0.32 -15.34
C VAL A 187 11.90 -1.80 -15.64
N LYS A 188 12.66 -2.64 -14.93
CA LYS A 188 12.62 -4.09 -15.10
C LYS A 188 11.57 -4.69 -14.20
N VAL A 189 10.59 -5.39 -14.76
CA VAL A 189 9.62 -6.19 -14.00
C VAL A 189 9.98 -7.65 -14.13
N THR A 190 10.29 -8.32 -13.02
CA THR A 190 10.71 -9.71 -12.98
C THR A 190 9.64 -10.58 -12.35
N PHE A 191 9.21 -11.62 -13.05
CA PHE A 191 8.34 -12.67 -12.56
C PHE A 191 9.18 -13.89 -12.16
N PHE A 192 9.12 -14.31 -10.90
CA PHE A 192 10.02 -15.34 -10.37
C PHE A 192 9.75 -16.74 -10.93
N ARG A 193 8.52 -16.98 -11.41
CA ARG A 193 8.11 -18.17 -12.18
C ARG A 193 7.77 -17.84 -13.64
N GLY A 194 8.48 -16.86 -14.20
CA GLY A 194 8.20 -16.30 -15.52
C GLY A 194 8.16 -17.30 -16.69
N THR A 195 8.92 -18.41 -16.64
CA THR A 195 8.88 -19.46 -17.68
C THR A 195 7.54 -20.20 -17.77
N LEU A 196 6.74 -20.16 -16.70
CA LEU A 196 5.43 -20.81 -16.65
C LEU A 196 4.31 -19.90 -17.15
N LEU A 197 4.57 -18.61 -17.34
CA LEU A 197 3.57 -17.65 -17.81
C LEU A 197 3.29 -17.81 -19.30
N ARG A 198 2.10 -17.38 -19.73
CA ARG A 198 1.63 -17.41 -21.12
C ARG A 198 1.04 -16.06 -21.53
N PRO A 199 1.55 -15.41 -22.61
CA PRO A 199 2.82 -15.71 -23.28
C PRO A 199 4.01 -15.66 -22.30
N VAL A 200 5.13 -16.25 -22.63
CA VAL A 200 6.33 -16.17 -21.79
C VAL A 200 6.91 -14.75 -21.92
N PRO A 201 7.17 -14.01 -20.82
CA PRO A 201 7.84 -12.71 -20.92
C PRO A 201 9.18 -12.84 -21.66
N PRO A 202 9.49 -11.96 -22.62
CA PRO A 202 10.58 -12.15 -23.57
C PRO A 202 11.97 -12.12 -22.95
N GLY A 203 12.16 -11.42 -21.83
CA GLY A 203 13.45 -11.26 -21.18
C GLY A 203 13.79 -12.44 -20.26
N GLY A 204 15.04 -12.89 -20.33
CA GLY A 204 15.66 -13.75 -19.31
C GLY A 204 16.22 -15.07 -19.81
N THR A 205 17.35 -15.46 -19.22
CA THR A 205 18.11 -16.68 -19.56
C THR A 205 18.21 -17.66 -18.39
N GLY A 206 17.62 -17.34 -17.25
CA GLY A 206 17.62 -18.19 -16.05
C GLY A 206 16.66 -19.37 -16.16
N LYS A 207 16.72 -20.25 -15.16
CA LYS A 207 15.89 -21.48 -15.09
C LYS A 207 14.39 -21.18 -15.00
N ASP A 208 14.01 -20.28 -14.11
CA ASP A 208 12.58 -20.06 -13.76
C ASP A 208 12.12 -18.61 -14.02
N ALA A 209 12.96 -17.63 -13.70
CA ALA A 209 12.58 -16.23 -13.81
C ALA A 209 12.58 -15.73 -15.27
N ARG A 210 11.61 -14.87 -15.59
CA ARG A 210 11.59 -14.04 -16.81
C ARG A 210 11.26 -12.61 -16.43
N TRP A 211 11.64 -11.66 -17.26
CA TRP A 211 11.39 -10.24 -17.04
C TRP A 211 10.98 -9.54 -18.33
N ILE A 212 10.45 -8.33 -18.16
CA ILE A 212 10.32 -7.35 -19.22
C ILE A 212 11.03 -6.06 -18.80
N ASP A 213 11.55 -5.34 -19.78
CA ASP A 213 12.16 -4.03 -19.59
C ASP A 213 11.19 -2.98 -20.15
N ILE A 214 10.50 -2.27 -19.26
CA ILE A 214 9.51 -1.25 -19.63
C ILE A 214 10.25 0.06 -19.90
N HIS A 215 10.06 0.58 -21.10
CA HIS A 215 10.53 1.90 -21.53
C HIS A 215 9.42 2.95 -21.38
N GLU A 216 9.72 4.21 -21.63
CA GLU A 216 8.76 5.30 -21.55
C GLU A 216 7.56 5.01 -22.48
N ASP A 217 6.34 5.10 -21.92
CA ASP A 217 5.06 4.80 -22.59
C ASP A 217 4.85 3.36 -23.14
N ASP A 218 5.71 2.42 -22.77
CA ASP A 218 5.75 1.05 -23.32
C ASP A 218 5.05 -0.01 -22.45
N ILE A 219 4.04 0.38 -21.66
CA ILE A 219 3.32 -0.56 -20.80
C ILE A 219 2.00 -1.03 -21.44
N ASP A 220 1.97 -2.28 -21.88
CA ASP A 220 0.75 -3.01 -22.20
C ASP A 220 0.09 -3.49 -20.89
N GLU A 221 -0.86 -2.70 -20.39
CA GLU A 221 -1.56 -3.00 -19.14
C GLU A 221 -2.41 -4.29 -19.21
N ALA A 222 -2.97 -4.63 -20.39
CA ALA A 222 -3.79 -5.82 -20.52
C ALA A 222 -2.92 -7.09 -20.42
N GLN A 223 -1.78 -7.09 -21.10
CA GLN A 223 -0.82 -8.18 -21.03
C GLN A 223 -0.16 -8.27 -19.64
N MET A 224 0.15 -7.13 -19.01
CA MET A 224 0.69 -7.09 -17.65
C MET A 224 -0.30 -7.68 -16.63
N ALA A 225 -1.58 -7.30 -16.68
CA ALA A 225 -2.60 -7.86 -15.78
C ALA A 225 -2.74 -9.37 -15.95
N THR A 226 -2.69 -9.85 -17.20
CA THR A 226 -2.70 -11.28 -17.52
C THR A 226 -1.52 -12.02 -16.89
N TRP A 227 -0.30 -11.46 -16.96
CA TRP A 227 0.88 -12.05 -16.32
C TRP A 227 0.83 -12.02 -14.79
N VAL A 228 0.37 -10.91 -14.21
CA VAL A 228 0.23 -10.76 -12.77
C VAL A 228 -0.74 -11.80 -12.21
N GLY A 229 -1.91 -11.97 -12.84
CA GLY A 229 -2.90 -12.97 -12.41
C GLY A 229 -2.35 -14.40 -12.46
N GLN A 230 -1.66 -14.75 -13.55
CA GLN A 230 -1.00 -16.06 -13.66
C GLN A 230 0.10 -16.25 -12.60
N ALA A 231 0.96 -15.25 -12.41
CA ALA A 231 2.07 -15.34 -11.47
C ALA A 231 1.59 -15.48 -10.02
N ALA A 232 0.52 -14.77 -9.64
CA ALA A 232 -0.07 -14.85 -8.31
C ALA A 232 -0.74 -16.20 -7.99
N ALA A 233 -1.05 -17.01 -9.01
CA ALA A 233 -1.60 -18.35 -8.84
C ALA A 233 -0.52 -19.45 -8.74
N LEU A 234 0.76 -19.09 -8.89
CA LEU A 234 1.89 -20.02 -8.86
C LEU A 234 2.65 -19.93 -7.53
N PRO A 235 3.29 -21.02 -7.05
CA PRO A 235 4.22 -20.96 -5.93
C PRO A 235 5.37 -19.99 -6.22
N GLY A 236 5.36 -18.89 -5.49
CA GLY A 236 6.32 -17.82 -5.56
C GLY A 236 7.67 -18.19 -4.95
N TRP A 237 8.61 -17.28 -5.04
CA TRP A 237 9.90 -17.43 -4.42
C TRP A 237 9.82 -17.26 -2.89
N GLY A 238 10.46 -18.17 -2.16
CA GLY A 238 10.43 -18.20 -0.70
C GLY A 238 9.13 -18.78 -0.11
N SER A 239 8.30 -19.44 -0.93
CA SER A 239 7.23 -20.34 -0.49
C SER A 239 7.78 -21.68 -0.04
#